data_AF-A0AAV4CMA8-F1
#
_entry.id   AF-A0AAV4CMA8-F1
#
_cell.length_a   1.000
_cell.length_b   1.000
_cell.length_c   1.000
_cell.angle_alpha   90.00
_cell.angle_beta   90.00
_cell.angle_gamma   90.00
#
_symmetry.space_group_name_H-M   'P 1'
#
loop_
_entity.id
_entity.type
_entity.pdbx_description
1 polymer ?
#
loop_
_entity_poly.entity_id
_entity_poly.type
_entity_poly.pdbx_seq_one_letter_code
_entity_poly.pdbx_strand_id
1 'polypeptide(L)'
;MRQWVSFEDLVMMCEEIMKENIKKFHHPLLGPIRTVFSYECESLCHLMQAQILMSMWSYLSCVMQLHEAHTKLNSWAAMIPSKEVKSAFGARSTKTQIFPPLHSWLTKFKAILLSKFGLYFYDVLAKQTMPSLLKANLSKTSEDFVGKIHTFQKKSDAQCIYLVLESQGLNSQVKEGGYHHPKKYMEKPQGMETYPPIFAYPVDRIVNPAHWPNIVMMMNSSAHQGDKLKVFYDKASDKRPQTSYFIIRVDPHIWLVSIFDSKKSEKDSTINSFMTDMALQLRCHTVLASLKSFSKS
;
A
#
# COMPACT_ATOMS: atom_id res chain seq x y z
N MET A 1 -13.49 5.37 16.98
CA MET A 1 -12.83 6.13 15.88
C MET A 1 -11.42 5.58 15.73
N ARG A 2 -11.07 4.97 14.59
CA ARG A 2 -9.66 4.63 14.31
C ARG A 2 -9.08 5.82 13.56
N GLN A 3 -8.28 6.62 14.26
CA GLN A 3 -7.64 7.82 13.74
C GLN A 3 -6.67 7.44 12.61
N TRP A 4 -6.63 8.22 11.53
CA TRP A 4 -5.60 8.07 10.49
C TRP A 4 -4.22 8.21 11.12
N VAL A 5 -3.31 7.35 10.68
CA VAL A 5 -1.90 7.49 11.03
C VAL A 5 -1.31 8.53 10.07
N SER A 6 -0.86 9.65 10.63
CA SER A 6 -0.07 10.64 9.90
C SER A 6 1.36 10.11 9.77
N PHE A 7 1.69 9.57 8.59
CA PHE A 7 3.04 9.04 8.35
C PHE A 7 4.05 10.18 8.25
N GLU A 8 3.61 11.36 7.80
CA GLU A 8 4.38 12.60 7.75
C GLU A 8 4.90 12.97 9.14
N ASP A 9 4.02 12.99 10.14
CA ASP A 9 4.42 13.28 11.53
C ASP A 9 5.37 12.21 12.08
N LEU A 10 5.13 10.93 11.75
CA LEU A 10 6.02 9.83 12.18
C LEU A 10 7.43 9.95 11.55
N VAL A 11 7.53 10.34 10.28
CA VAL A 11 8.82 10.59 9.62
C VAL A 11 9.54 11.75 10.31
N MET A 12 8.87 12.88 10.51
CA MET A 12 9.48 14.04 11.18
C MET A 12 10.02 13.68 12.57
N MET A 13 9.21 13.00 13.38
CA MET A 13 9.64 12.55 14.72
C MET A 13 10.84 11.60 14.65
N CYS A 14 10.87 10.67 13.70
CA CYS A 14 11.98 9.73 13.56
C CYS A 14 13.28 10.42 13.12
N GLU A 15 13.18 11.37 12.20
CA GLU A 15 14.32 12.18 11.74
C GLU A 15 14.89 13.06 12.86
N GLU A 16 14.03 13.66 13.69
CA GLU A 16 14.43 14.42 14.88
C GLU A 16 15.19 13.53 15.87
N ILE A 17 14.63 12.37 16.23
CA ILE A 17 15.28 11.39 17.11
C ILE A 17 16.66 11.01 16.57
N MET A 18 16.75 10.74 15.26
CA MET A 18 18.02 10.37 14.63
C MET A 18 19.02 11.52 14.72
N LYS A 19 18.61 12.75 14.37
CA LYS A 19 19.47 13.96 14.39
C LYS A 19 20.00 14.27 15.79
N GLU A 20 19.17 14.12 16.82
CA GLU A 20 19.53 14.38 18.21
C GLU A 20 20.48 13.32 18.78
N ASN A 21 20.27 12.05 18.44
CA ASN A 21 20.98 10.95 19.11
C ASN A 21 22.22 10.47 18.35
N ILE A 22 22.29 10.62 17.02
CA ILE A 22 23.43 10.15 16.23
C ILE A 22 24.75 10.78 16.67
N LYS A 23 24.70 12.04 17.11
CA LYS A 23 25.88 12.78 17.57
C LYS A 23 26.40 12.25 18.91
N LYS A 24 25.56 11.62 19.72
CA LYS A 24 25.94 11.16 21.08
C LYS A 24 26.90 9.97 21.08
N PHE A 25 27.01 9.23 19.96
CA PHE A 25 27.91 8.09 19.80
C PHE A 25 29.34 8.50 19.41
N HIS A 26 30.03 9.24 20.30
CA HIS A 26 31.37 9.78 20.02
C HIS A 26 32.50 8.75 20.17
N HIS A 27 32.36 7.80 21.10
CA HIS A 27 33.44 6.88 21.42
C HIS A 27 33.60 5.82 20.31
N PRO A 28 34.83 5.52 19.83
CA PRO A 28 35.04 4.57 18.71
C PRO A 28 34.43 3.17 18.94
N LEU A 29 34.44 2.68 20.18
CA LEU A 29 33.79 1.39 20.54
C LEU A 29 32.27 1.39 20.34
N LEU A 30 31.62 2.55 20.27
CA LEU A 30 30.19 2.69 19.99
C LEU A 30 29.88 2.70 18.48
N GLY A 31 30.90 2.64 17.61
CA GLY A 31 30.72 2.63 16.15
C GLY A 31 29.72 1.59 15.64
N PRO A 32 29.76 0.32 16.10
CA PRO A 32 28.78 -0.69 15.71
C PRO A 32 27.35 -0.33 16.15
N ILE A 33 27.17 0.17 17.37
CA ILE A 33 25.87 0.58 17.90
C ILE A 33 25.32 1.77 17.10
N ARG A 34 26.17 2.77 16.84
CA ARG A 34 25.83 3.92 15.98
C ARG A 34 25.35 3.47 14.61
N THR A 35 26.03 2.49 14.01
CA THR A 35 25.70 1.97 12.69
C THR A 35 24.35 1.25 12.68
N VAL A 36 24.11 0.38 13.67
CA VAL A 36 22.81 -0.31 13.82
C VAL A 36 21.68 0.68 14.06
N PHE A 37 21.90 1.67 14.95
CA PHE A 37 20.94 2.75 15.22
C PHE A 37 20.59 3.52 13.93
N SER A 38 21.59 3.88 13.12
CA SER A 38 21.36 4.50 11.81
C SER A 38 20.52 3.61 10.90
N TYR A 39 20.91 2.34 10.72
CA TYR A 39 20.16 1.44 9.86
C TYR A 39 18.71 1.24 10.32
N GLU A 40 18.46 1.16 11.61
CA GLU A 40 17.12 1.03 12.18
C GLU A 40 16.25 2.26 11.86
N CYS A 41 16.72 3.46 12.22
CA CYS A 41 15.99 4.70 11.99
C CYS A 41 15.80 5.01 10.50
N GLU A 42 16.87 4.90 9.70
CA GLU A 42 16.81 5.19 8.26
C GLU A 42 15.90 4.20 7.54
N SER A 43 15.95 2.90 7.87
CA SER A 43 15.03 1.92 7.29
C SER A 43 13.58 2.27 7.61
N LEU A 44 13.28 2.68 8.85
CA LEU A 44 11.94 3.10 9.24
C LEU A 44 11.49 4.36 8.48
N CYS A 45 12.33 5.40 8.40
CA CYS A 45 12.05 6.61 7.62
C CYS A 45 11.77 6.30 6.16
N HIS A 46 12.62 5.51 5.50
CA HIS A 46 12.43 5.14 4.10
C HIS A 46 11.13 4.36 3.87
N LEU A 47 10.75 3.45 4.77
CA LEU A 47 9.48 2.72 4.66
C LEU A 47 8.26 3.63 4.85
N MET A 48 8.29 4.54 5.84
CA MET A 48 7.21 5.49 6.05
C MET A 48 7.10 6.50 4.90
N GLN A 49 8.23 6.95 4.37
CA GLN A 49 8.27 7.83 3.19
C GLN A 49 7.73 7.13 1.94
N ALA A 50 8.06 5.84 1.73
CA ALA A 50 7.48 5.05 0.65
C ALA A 50 5.96 4.96 0.77
N GLN A 51 5.42 4.77 1.98
CA GLN A 51 3.98 4.74 2.25
C GLN A 51 3.29 6.08 1.90
N ILE A 52 3.90 7.22 2.26
CA ILE A 52 3.41 8.55 1.88
C ILE A 52 3.40 8.69 0.36
N LEU A 53 4.52 8.38 -0.30
CA LEU A 53 4.68 8.52 -1.75
C LEU A 53 3.73 7.62 -2.54
N MET A 54 3.43 6.42 -2.05
CA MET A 54 2.37 5.56 -2.62
C MET A 54 1.00 6.22 -2.54
N SER A 55 0.67 6.86 -1.41
CA SER A 55 -0.60 7.56 -1.26
C SER A 55 -0.75 8.76 -2.20
N MET A 56 0.38 9.35 -2.63
CA MET A 56 0.45 10.42 -3.62
C MET A 56 0.65 9.90 -5.06
N TRP A 57 0.65 8.58 -5.25
CA TRP A 57 0.90 7.92 -6.54
C TRP A 57 2.23 8.31 -7.23
N SER A 58 3.28 8.55 -6.44
CA SER A 58 4.61 8.92 -6.92
C SER A 58 5.50 7.68 -7.13
N TYR A 59 5.49 7.14 -8.36
CA TYR A 59 6.14 5.87 -8.70
C TYR A 59 7.65 5.87 -8.43
N LEU A 60 8.43 6.72 -9.11
CA LEU A 60 9.90 6.66 -9.05
C LEU A 60 10.41 6.90 -7.63
N SER A 61 9.90 7.94 -6.97
CA SER A 61 10.30 8.27 -5.60
C SER A 61 9.98 7.11 -4.65
N CYS A 62 8.83 6.45 -4.82
CA CYS A 62 8.51 5.27 -4.03
C CYS A 62 9.50 4.12 -4.27
N VAL A 63 9.87 3.85 -5.53
CA VAL A 63 10.87 2.81 -5.86
C VAL A 63 12.20 3.09 -5.17
N MET A 64 12.67 4.34 -5.21
CA MET A 64 13.92 4.74 -4.56
C MET A 64 13.85 4.51 -3.05
N GLN A 65 12.77 4.93 -2.38
CA GLN A 65 12.61 4.74 -0.94
C GLN A 65 12.53 3.26 -0.55
N LEU A 66 11.80 2.43 -1.31
CA LEU A 66 11.75 0.98 -1.08
C LEU A 66 13.12 0.32 -1.27
N HIS A 67 13.90 0.77 -2.25
CA HIS A 67 15.26 0.28 -2.51
C HIS A 67 16.22 0.65 -1.37
N GLU A 68 16.20 1.89 -0.90
CA GLU A 68 17.03 2.33 0.23
C GLU A 68 16.68 1.54 1.50
N ALA A 69 15.40 1.39 1.82
CA ALA A 69 14.95 0.56 2.94
C ALA A 69 15.44 -0.89 2.80
N HIS A 70 15.36 -1.47 1.59
CA HIS A 70 15.86 -2.82 1.33
C HIS A 70 17.37 -2.93 1.59
N THR A 71 18.15 -1.99 1.08
CA THR A 71 19.61 -1.96 1.20
C THR A 71 20.05 -1.82 2.65
N LYS A 72 19.44 -0.91 3.41
CA LYS A 72 19.72 -0.68 4.84
C LYS A 72 19.33 -1.89 5.69
N LEU A 73 18.16 -2.49 5.46
CA LEU A 73 17.72 -3.69 6.18
C LEU A 73 18.62 -4.91 5.94
N ASN A 74 19.13 -5.08 4.72
CA ASN A 74 20.08 -6.14 4.40
C ASN A 74 21.46 -5.87 5.02
N SER A 75 21.90 -4.61 5.02
CA SER A 75 23.15 -4.21 5.68
C SER A 75 23.09 -4.47 7.18
N TRP A 76 21.96 -4.15 7.83
CA TRP A 76 21.72 -4.50 9.22
C TRP A 76 21.66 -6.03 9.42
N ALA A 77 20.98 -6.75 8.53
CA ALA A 77 20.92 -8.22 8.57
C ALA A 77 22.32 -8.87 8.56
N ALA A 78 23.23 -8.34 7.75
CA ALA A 78 24.60 -8.84 7.66
C ALA A 78 25.42 -8.64 8.95
N MET A 79 25.04 -7.68 9.81
CA MET A 79 25.68 -7.44 11.10
C MET A 79 25.15 -8.34 12.22
N ILE A 80 24.04 -9.07 11.99
CA ILE A 80 23.45 -9.97 13.00
C ILE A 80 24.21 -11.30 12.97
N PRO A 81 24.86 -11.71 14.08
CA PRO A 81 25.64 -12.94 14.10
C PRO A 81 24.75 -14.18 13.92
N SER A 82 25.19 -15.11 13.09
CA SER A 82 24.59 -16.45 13.02
C SER A 82 24.95 -17.25 14.26
N LYS A 83 23.97 -17.79 14.99
CA LYS A 83 24.24 -18.78 16.03
C LYS A 83 24.36 -20.15 15.38
N GLU A 84 25.49 -20.83 15.60
CA GLU A 84 25.59 -22.26 15.32
C GLU A 84 24.92 -23.03 16.45
N VAL A 85 23.80 -23.69 16.15
CA VAL A 85 23.23 -24.68 17.06
C VAL A 85 24.01 -25.97 16.82
N LYS A 86 24.87 -26.34 17.78
CA LYS A 86 25.49 -27.66 17.80
C LYS A 86 24.41 -28.69 18.10
N SER A 87 24.06 -29.52 17.13
CA SER A 87 23.22 -30.68 17.38
C SER A 87 23.99 -31.65 18.28
N ALA A 88 23.45 -31.92 19.47
CA ALA A 88 23.79 -33.15 20.17
C ALA A 88 23.26 -34.31 19.30
N PHE A 89 24.07 -35.34 19.07
CA PHE A 89 23.79 -36.55 18.28
C PHE A 89 24.00 -36.50 16.75
N GLY A 90 25.07 -35.86 16.27
CA GLY A 90 25.64 -36.17 14.95
C GLY A 90 24.82 -35.74 13.71
N ALA A 91 23.75 -34.96 13.90
CA ALA A 91 23.05 -34.33 12.78
C ALA A 91 23.83 -33.10 12.28
N ARG A 92 23.77 -32.83 10.97
CA ARG A 92 24.41 -31.66 10.34
C ARG A 92 23.99 -30.39 11.08
N SER A 93 24.96 -29.58 11.51
CA SER A 93 24.69 -28.27 12.13
C SER A 93 23.94 -27.39 11.13
N THR A 94 22.72 -26.98 11.49
CA THR A 94 21.97 -25.97 10.74
C THR A 94 22.30 -24.60 11.32
N LYS A 95 22.90 -23.73 10.50
CA LYS A 95 23.08 -22.31 10.85
C LYS A 95 21.71 -21.63 10.80
N THR A 96 21.18 -21.25 11.96
CA THR A 96 19.91 -20.51 12.03
C THR A 96 20.20 -19.10 12.51
N GLN A 97 19.99 -18.12 11.64
CA GLN A 97 20.10 -16.71 12.00
C GLN A 97 18.81 -16.27 12.70
N ILE A 98 18.93 -15.83 13.95
CA ILE A 98 17.79 -15.33 14.73
C ILE A 98 17.78 -13.81 14.59
N PHE A 99 16.77 -13.28 13.91
CA PHE A 99 16.62 -11.84 13.72
C PHE A 99 15.96 -11.19 14.94
N PRO A 100 16.40 -9.98 15.34
CA PRO A 100 15.68 -9.18 16.33
C PRO A 100 14.21 -8.98 15.93
N PRO A 101 13.28 -8.90 16.91
CA PRO A 101 11.87 -8.71 16.63
C PRO A 101 11.57 -7.48 15.78
N LEU A 102 12.28 -6.37 16.04
CA LEU A 102 12.12 -5.13 15.28
C LEU A 102 12.59 -5.25 13.83
N HIS A 103 13.75 -5.88 13.59
CA HIS A 103 14.24 -6.14 12.22
C HIS A 103 13.23 -6.99 11.44
N SER A 104 12.69 -8.03 12.09
CA SER A 104 11.66 -8.89 11.52
C SER A 104 10.39 -8.11 11.20
N TRP A 105 9.98 -7.19 12.09
CA TRP A 105 8.82 -6.33 11.88
C TRP A 105 9.01 -5.35 10.72
N LEU A 106 10.17 -4.69 10.62
CA LEU A 106 10.50 -3.80 9.50
C LEU A 106 10.56 -4.55 8.17
N THR A 107 11.10 -5.77 8.17
CA THR A 107 11.10 -6.65 7.00
C THR A 107 9.68 -7.01 6.57
N LYS A 108 8.80 -7.30 7.53
CA LYS A 108 7.36 -7.53 7.28
C LYS A 108 6.69 -6.27 6.76
N PHE A 109 6.97 -5.10 7.33
CA PHE A 109 6.41 -3.83 6.87
C PHE A 109 6.83 -3.54 5.42
N LYS A 110 8.11 -3.71 5.08
CA LYS A 110 8.61 -3.66 3.69
C LYS A 110 7.85 -4.59 2.76
N ALA A 111 7.61 -5.83 3.16
CA ALA A 111 6.92 -6.81 2.33
C ALA A 111 5.46 -6.41 2.04
N ILE A 112 4.75 -5.88 3.04
CA ILE A 112 3.39 -5.33 2.87
C ILE A 112 3.42 -4.12 1.92
N LEU A 113 4.36 -3.21 2.11
CA LEU A 113 4.54 -2.05 1.23
C LEU A 113 4.86 -2.45 -0.21
N LEU A 114 5.66 -3.49 -0.42
CA LEU A 114 5.93 -4.04 -1.75
C LEU A 114 4.68 -4.66 -2.39
N SER A 115 3.88 -5.39 -1.60
CA SER A 115 2.60 -5.94 -2.04
C SER A 115 1.64 -4.81 -2.48
N LYS A 116 1.56 -3.74 -1.68
CA LYS A 116 0.76 -2.55 -1.95
C LYS A 116 1.25 -1.80 -3.19
N PHE A 117 2.55 -1.60 -3.32
CA PHE A 117 3.18 -0.99 -4.51
C PHE A 117 2.80 -1.76 -5.78
N GLY A 118 2.84 -3.09 -5.73
CA GLY A 118 2.45 -3.96 -6.84
C GLY A 118 1.00 -3.77 -7.29
N LEU A 119 0.08 -3.47 -6.36
CA LEU A 119 -1.31 -3.15 -6.65
C LEU A 119 -1.47 -1.72 -7.21
N TYR A 120 -0.89 -0.72 -6.54
CA TYR A 120 -1.11 0.70 -6.87
C TYR A 120 -0.50 1.10 -8.21
N PHE A 121 0.58 0.44 -8.58
CA PHE A 121 1.28 0.68 -9.84
C PHE A 121 1.15 -0.52 -10.79
N TYR A 122 0.11 -1.35 -10.62
CA TYR A 122 -0.09 -2.55 -11.43
C TYR A 122 0.00 -2.27 -12.93
N ASP A 123 -0.68 -1.24 -13.41
CA ASP A 123 -0.70 -0.88 -14.84
C ASP A 123 0.66 -0.36 -15.33
N VAL A 124 1.40 0.35 -14.47
CA VAL A 124 2.76 0.81 -14.77
C VAL A 124 3.70 -0.38 -14.88
N LEU A 125 3.59 -1.33 -13.95
CA LEU A 125 4.40 -2.55 -13.95
C LEU A 125 4.05 -3.47 -15.12
N ALA A 126 2.76 -3.63 -15.43
CA ALA A 126 2.27 -4.46 -16.53
C ALA A 126 2.75 -3.97 -17.90
N LYS A 127 3.04 -2.67 -18.05
CA LYS A 127 3.66 -2.11 -19.27
C LYS A 127 5.15 -2.46 -19.41
N GLN A 128 5.80 -2.83 -18.31
CA GLN A 128 7.25 -3.09 -18.25
C GLN A 128 7.59 -4.59 -18.18
N THR A 129 6.58 -5.47 -18.09
CA THR A 129 6.77 -6.92 -18.02
C THR A 129 5.60 -7.66 -18.67
N MET A 130 5.67 -8.98 -18.74
CA MET A 130 4.54 -9.79 -19.22
C MET A 130 3.46 -9.87 -18.12
N PRO A 131 2.17 -9.66 -18.43
CA PRO A 131 1.09 -9.71 -17.42
C PRO A 131 1.02 -11.03 -16.62
N SER A 132 1.33 -12.16 -17.26
CA SER A 132 1.40 -13.47 -16.60
C SER A 132 2.54 -13.54 -15.58
N LEU A 133 3.71 -12.99 -15.91
CA LEU A 133 4.87 -12.91 -15.02
C LEU A 133 4.60 -11.96 -13.86
N LEU A 134 3.97 -10.81 -14.13
CA LEU A 134 3.57 -9.87 -13.07
C LEU A 134 2.65 -10.54 -12.06
N LYS A 135 1.58 -11.20 -12.52
CA LYS A 135 0.66 -11.94 -11.65
C LYS A 135 1.39 -13.01 -10.82
N ALA A 136 2.29 -13.78 -11.44
CA ALA A 136 3.07 -14.80 -10.75
C ALA A 136 4.06 -14.25 -9.71
N ASN A 137 4.56 -13.02 -9.91
CA ASN A 137 5.41 -12.34 -8.94
C ASN A 137 4.59 -11.75 -7.79
N LEU A 138 3.45 -11.12 -8.09
CA LEU A 138 2.54 -10.57 -7.08
C LEU A 138 1.90 -11.66 -6.22
N SER A 139 1.64 -12.86 -6.75
CA SER A 139 1.13 -13.97 -5.94
C SER A 139 2.15 -14.50 -4.92
N LYS A 140 3.44 -14.15 -5.06
CA LYS A 140 4.52 -14.53 -4.15
C LYS A 140 4.86 -13.44 -3.13
N THR A 141 4.24 -12.26 -3.22
CA THR A 141 4.43 -11.22 -2.21
C THR A 141 3.76 -11.62 -0.90
N SER A 142 4.08 -10.94 0.20
CA SER A 142 3.54 -11.28 1.52
C SER A 142 2.01 -11.24 1.54
N GLU A 143 1.41 -10.34 0.76
CA GLU A 143 -0.04 -10.28 0.57
C GLU A 143 -0.36 -10.22 -0.91
N ASP A 144 -1.16 -11.17 -1.41
CA ASP A 144 -1.63 -11.15 -2.79
C ASP A 144 -2.93 -10.33 -2.91
N PHE A 145 -2.79 -9.01 -3.00
CA PHE A 145 -3.95 -8.12 -3.13
C PHE A 145 -4.70 -8.32 -4.44
N VAL A 146 -4.00 -8.56 -5.55
CA VAL A 146 -4.63 -8.78 -6.86
C VAL A 146 -5.42 -10.09 -6.87
N GLY A 147 -4.86 -11.16 -6.30
CA GLY A 147 -5.55 -12.44 -6.11
C GLY A 147 -6.76 -12.33 -5.19
N LYS A 148 -6.68 -11.53 -4.12
CA LYS A 148 -7.84 -11.23 -3.24
C LYS A 148 -8.96 -10.52 -4.00
N ILE A 149 -8.63 -9.51 -4.82
CA ILE A 149 -9.59 -8.81 -5.67
C ILE A 149 -10.24 -9.77 -6.66
N HIS A 150 -9.45 -10.62 -7.33
CA HIS A 150 -9.96 -11.63 -8.25
C HIS A 150 -10.90 -12.63 -7.57
N THR A 151 -10.52 -13.13 -6.39
CA THR A 151 -11.32 -14.07 -5.61
C THR A 151 -12.63 -13.43 -5.16
N PHE A 152 -12.58 -12.18 -4.70
CA PHE A 152 -13.76 -11.43 -4.31
C PHE A 152 -14.69 -11.16 -5.49
N GLN A 153 -14.16 -10.78 -6.65
CA GLN A 153 -14.94 -10.55 -7.88
C GLN A 153 -15.75 -11.79 -8.25
N LYS A 154 -15.10 -12.97 -8.28
CA LYS A 154 -15.77 -14.26 -8.56
C LYS A 154 -16.82 -14.63 -7.51
N LYS A 155 -16.53 -14.40 -6.23
CA LYS A 155 -17.43 -14.80 -5.12
C LYS A 155 -18.66 -13.91 -5.00
N SER A 156 -18.51 -12.61 -5.26
CA SER A 156 -19.56 -11.59 -5.07
C SER A 156 -20.34 -11.25 -6.34
N ASP A 157 -19.86 -11.74 -7.49
CA ASP A 157 -20.33 -11.34 -8.83
C ASP A 157 -20.21 -9.82 -9.03
N ALA A 158 -19.08 -9.26 -8.60
CA ALA A 158 -18.77 -7.87 -8.85
C ALA A 158 -18.50 -7.67 -10.34
N GLN A 159 -19.10 -6.61 -10.87
CA GLN A 159 -19.01 -6.25 -12.27
C GLN A 159 -17.64 -5.61 -12.59
N CYS A 160 -17.22 -4.68 -11.73
CA CYS A 160 -15.92 -4.01 -11.76
C CYS A 160 -15.45 -3.68 -10.35
N ILE A 161 -14.14 -3.70 -10.15
CA ILE A 161 -13.47 -3.22 -8.95
C ILE A 161 -12.37 -2.25 -9.38
N TYR A 162 -12.33 -1.07 -8.79
CA TYR A 162 -11.34 -0.03 -9.10
C TYR A 162 -10.59 0.42 -7.86
N LEU A 163 -9.32 0.79 -8.04
CA LEU A 163 -8.70 1.82 -7.21
C LEU A 163 -8.75 3.14 -7.98
N VAL A 164 -9.36 4.14 -7.37
CA VAL A 164 -9.52 5.48 -7.94
C VAL A 164 -8.69 6.45 -7.15
N LEU A 165 -7.83 7.19 -7.85
CA LEU A 165 -7.00 8.24 -7.28
C LEU A 165 -7.75 9.57 -7.34
N GLU A 166 -7.76 10.33 -6.27
CA GLU A 166 -8.18 11.73 -6.19
C GLU A 166 -6.95 12.61 -6.43
N SER A 167 -6.74 13.04 -7.67
CA SER A 167 -5.55 13.82 -8.04
C SER A 167 -5.66 15.29 -7.66
N GLN A 168 -6.77 15.73 -7.06
CA GLN A 168 -6.93 17.10 -6.61
C GLN A 168 -5.97 17.39 -5.47
N GLY A 169 -5.18 18.46 -5.60
CA GLY A 169 -4.14 18.81 -4.62
C GLY A 169 -2.84 18.01 -4.78
N LEU A 170 -2.77 17.02 -5.69
CA LEU A 170 -1.53 16.37 -6.07
C LEU A 170 -0.81 17.14 -7.19
N ASN A 171 0.51 16.92 -7.30
CA ASN A 171 1.32 17.55 -8.34
C ASN A 171 0.82 17.13 -9.74
N SER A 172 0.95 18.03 -10.74
CA SER A 172 0.38 17.86 -12.08
C SER A 172 0.93 16.69 -12.91
N GLN A 173 1.92 15.94 -12.40
CA GLN A 173 2.58 14.82 -13.10
C GLN A 173 1.88 13.46 -12.88
N VAL A 174 0.73 13.45 -12.21
CA VAL A 174 0.04 12.25 -11.73
C VAL A 174 -0.82 11.56 -12.81
N LYS A 175 -0.88 12.04 -14.05
CA LYS A 175 -1.79 11.50 -15.08
C LYS A 175 -1.37 10.15 -15.68
N GLU A 176 -0.09 9.90 -15.87
CA GLU A 176 0.39 8.76 -16.68
C GLU A 176 0.99 7.61 -15.85
N GLY A 177 1.36 7.87 -14.60
CA GLY A 177 2.08 6.93 -13.74
C GLY A 177 3.49 6.62 -14.24
N GLY A 178 4.35 6.06 -13.40
CA GLY A 178 5.70 5.70 -13.82
C GLY A 178 6.71 6.86 -13.83
N TYR A 179 7.74 6.76 -14.68
CA TYR A 179 8.82 7.75 -14.79
C TYR A 179 8.49 8.80 -15.85
N HIS A 180 8.64 10.07 -15.48
CA HIS A 180 8.53 11.20 -16.40
C HIS A 180 9.75 12.09 -16.31
N HIS A 181 10.15 12.63 -17.44
CA HIS A 181 11.19 13.65 -17.47
C HIS A 181 10.72 14.89 -16.67
N PRO A 182 11.53 15.45 -15.74
CA PRO A 182 11.10 16.55 -14.87
C PRO A 182 10.59 17.81 -15.60
N LYS A 183 11.04 18.01 -16.84
CA LYS A 183 10.63 19.15 -17.70
C LYS A 183 9.45 18.83 -18.63
N LYS A 184 8.85 17.64 -18.58
CA LYS A 184 7.69 17.30 -19.40
C LYS A 184 6.50 18.14 -18.92
N TYR A 185 6.01 19.04 -19.78
CA TYR A 185 4.77 19.76 -19.52
C TYR A 185 3.61 18.77 -19.53
N MET A 186 2.77 18.83 -18.50
CA MET A 186 1.52 18.09 -18.42
C MET A 186 0.42 19.05 -18.03
N GLU A 187 -0.66 19.04 -18.83
CA GLU A 187 -1.84 19.81 -18.51
C GLU A 187 -2.50 19.24 -17.24
N LYS A 188 -2.82 20.13 -16.29
CA LYS A 188 -3.48 19.73 -15.05
C LYS A 188 -4.82 19.05 -15.37
N PRO A 189 -5.12 17.87 -14.80
CA PRO A 189 -6.42 17.25 -14.95
C PRO A 189 -7.53 18.20 -14.50
N GLN A 190 -8.62 18.25 -15.26
CA GLN A 190 -9.81 19.04 -14.93
C GLN A 190 -11.06 18.15 -14.92
N GLY A 191 -12.03 18.51 -14.08
CA GLY A 191 -13.30 17.79 -13.99
C GLY A 191 -13.12 16.32 -13.63
N MET A 192 -13.69 15.43 -14.45
CA MET A 192 -13.65 13.97 -14.22
C MET A 192 -12.25 13.36 -14.36
N GLU A 193 -11.34 14.01 -15.09
CA GLU A 193 -9.94 13.55 -15.23
C GLU A 193 -9.14 13.66 -13.94
N THR A 194 -9.67 14.37 -12.94
CA THR A 194 -9.11 14.48 -11.59
C THR A 194 -9.25 13.20 -10.78
N TYR A 195 -10.01 12.24 -11.30
CA TYR A 195 -10.27 10.97 -10.66
C TYR A 195 -9.87 9.81 -11.56
N PRO A 196 -8.57 9.57 -11.86
CA PRO A 196 -8.19 8.46 -12.71
C PRO A 196 -8.28 7.10 -11.98
N PRO A 197 -8.68 6.02 -12.67
CA PRO A 197 -8.47 4.67 -12.16
C PRO A 197 -6.97 4.33 -12.24
N ILE A 198 -6.37 3.99 -11.11
CA ILE A 198 -4.98 3.52 -11.03
C ILE A 198 -4.86 1.99 -11.01
N PHE A 199 -6.01 1.32 -10.84
CA PHE A 199 -6.16 -0.12 -10.97
C PHE A 199 -7.61 -0.43 -11.36
N ALA A 200 -7.79 -1.41 -12.25
CA ALA A 200 -9.10 -1.93 -12.65
C ALA A 200 -9.09 -3.46 -12.71
N TYR A 201 -10.16 -4.08 -12.22
CA TYR A 201 -10.42 -5.50 -12.39
C TYR A 201 -11.87 -5.76 -12.79
N PRO A 202 -12.16 -6.59 -13.81
CA PRO A 202 -11.21 -7.27 -14.71
C PRO A 202 -10.32 -6.31 -15.52
N VAL A 203 -9.06 -6.70 -15.76
CA VAL A 203 -8.05 -5.86 -16.43
C VAL A 203 -8.45 -5.50 -17.86
N ASP A 204 -9.19 -6.40 -18.52
CA ASP A 204 -9.60 -6.26 -19.92
C ASP A 204 -10.82 -5.33 -20.09
N ARG A 205 -11.41 -4.85 -18.99
CA ARG A 205 -12.59 -4.00 -19.02
C ARG A 205 -12.19 -2.54 -19.14
N ILE A 206 -12.56 -1.92 -20.25
CA ILE A 206 -12.47 -0.47 -20.44
C ILE A 206 -13.29 0.21 -19.33
N VAL A 207 -12.71 1.25 -18.73
CA VAL A 207 -13.39 2.10 -17.74
C VAL A 207 -14.70 2.59 -18.34
N ASN A 208 -15.81 2.10 -17.80
CA ASN A 208 -17.13 2.44 -18.33
C ASN A 208 -17.51 3.88 -17.93
N PRO A 209 -17.60 4.84 -18.87
CA PRO A 209 -17.89 6.24 -18.55
C PRO A 209 -19.25 6.43 -17.87
N ALA A 210 -20.17 5.46 -18.03
CA ALA A 210 -21.48 5.46 -17.38
C ALA A 210 -21.41 5.51 -15.85
N HIS A 211 -20.39 4.90 -15.25
CA HIS A 211 -20.26 4.76 -13.79
C HIS A 211 -19.50 5.93 -13.15
N TRP A 212 -18.65 6.62 -13.91
CA TRP A 212 -17.73 7.64 -13.38
C TRP A 212 -18.43 8.80 -12.66
N PRO A 213 -19.54 9.37 -13.18
CA PRO A 213 -20.24 10.45 -12.49
C PRO A 213 -20.71 10.05 -11.08
N ASN A 214 -21.22 8.82 -10.92
CA ASN A 214 -21.66 8.30 -9.63
C ASN A 214 -20.48 8.10 -8.67
N ILE A 215 -19.36 7.56 -9.16
CA ILE A 215 -18.13 7.38 -8.36
C ILE A 215 -17.62 8.73 -7.85
N VAL A 216 -17.47 9.71 -8.74
CA VAL A 216 -17.00 11.07 -8.40
C VAL A 216 -17.95 11.74 -7.40
N MET A 217 -19.26 11.63 -7.61
CA MET A 217 -20.27 12.13 -6.66
C MET A 217 -20.10 11.48 -5.27
N MET A 218 -19.94 10.15 -5.22
CA MET A 218 -19.75 9.46 -3.95
C MET A 218 -18.45 9.86 -3.26
N MET A 219 -17.34 10.03 -3.98
CA MET A 219 -16.07 10.49 -3.41
C MET A 219 -16.21 11.90 -2.81
N ASN A 220 -16.80 12.83 -3.57
CA ASN A 220 -16.99 14.23 -3.13
C ASN A 220 -17.95 14.37 -1.93
N SER A 221 -19.05 13.60 -1.91
CA SER A 221 -19.96 13.55 -0.74
C SER A 221 -19.35 12.87 0.49
N SER A 222 -18.13 12.33 0.36
CA SER A 222 -17.48 11.50 1.38
C SER A 222 -16.16 12.05 1.88
N ALA A 223 -15.74 13.23 1.44
CA ALA A 223 -14.46 13.86 1.79
C ALA A 223 -14.18 13.87 3.32
N HIS A 224 -15.22 14.10 4.14
CA HIS A 224 -15.10 14.20 5.61
C HIS A 224 -15.41 12.90 6.38
N GLN A 225 -15.89 11.84 5.71
CA GLN A 225 -16.29 10.56 6.36
C GLN A 225 -15.78 9.32 5.61
N GLY A 226 -14.70 9.45 4.84
CA GLY A 226 -14.22 8.41 3.91
C GLY A 226 -13.80 7.07 4.54
N ASP A 227 -13.72 7.00 5.86
CA ASP A 227 -13.24 5.82 6.59
C ASP A 227 -14.26 4.70 6.69
N LYS A 228 -15.55 5.07 6.54
CA LYS A 228 -16.67 4.14 6.56
C LYS A 228 -16.99 3.70 5.16
N LEU A 229 -17.33 2.42 5.00
CA LEU A 229 -17.92 1.91 3.77
C LEU A 229 -19.21 2.66 3.48
N LYS A 230 -19.35 3.14 2.25
CA LYS A 230 -20.56 3.80 1.76
C LYS A 230 -21.14 3.05 0.60
N VAL A 231 -22.47 3.07 0.52
CA VAL A 231 -23.24 2.38 -0.50
C VAL A 231 -24.13 3.38 -1.21
N PHE A 232 -24.20 3.29 -2.54
CA PHE A 232 -25.12 4.06 -3.37
C PHE A 232 -25.83 3.13 -4.33
N TYR A 233 -27.10 3.42 -4.60
CA TYR A 233 -27.94 2.65 -5.51
C TYR A 233 -28.39 3.56 -6.66
N ASP A 234 -27.96 3.21 -7.86
CA ASP A 234 -28.48 3.81 -9.08
C ASP A 234 -29.69 3.00 -9.56
N LYS A 235 -30.80 3.69 -9.81
CA LYS A 235 -32.06 3.03 -10.16
C LYS A 235 -31.97 2.50 -11.59
N ALA A 236 -32.68 1.39 -11.84
CA ALA A 236 -32.83 0.89 -13.20
C ALA A 236 -33.48 1.95 -14.10
N SER A 237 -33.05 1.99 -15.35
CA SER A 237 -33.68 2.75 -16.43
C SER A 237 -33.87 1.82 -17.63
N ASP A 238 -34.62 2.25 -18.64
CA ASP A 238 -34.83 1.47 -19.87
C ASP A 238 -33.52 1.02 -20.55
N LYS A 239 -32.41 1.71 -20.28
CA LYS A 239 -31.09 1.44 -20.87
C LYS A 239 -30.09 0.80 -19.91
N ARG A 240 -30.38 0.70 -18.61
CA ARG A 240 -29.41 0.22 -17.60
C ARG A 240 -30.08 -0.56 -16.48
N PRO A 241 -29.52 -1.71 -16.06
CA PRO A 241 -30.00 -2.42 -14.89
C PRO A 241 -29.79 -1.56 -13.62
N GLN A 242 -30.44 -1.95 -12.54
CA GLN A 242 -30.19 -1.36 -11.22
C GLN A 242 -28.74 -1.65 -10.80
N THR A 243 -27.98 -0.62 -10.43
CA THR A 243 -26.57 -0.75 -10.08
C THR A 243 -26.32 -0.39 -8.62
N SER A 244 -25.48 -1.16 -7.93
CA SER A 244 -25.00 -0.83 -6.58
C SER A 244 -23.52 -0.50 -6.59
N TYR A 245 -23.14 0.53 -5.84
CA TYR A 245 -21.77 1.01 -5.70
C TYR A 245 -21.36 0.93 -4.24
N PHE A 246 -20.20 0.35 -3.95
CA PHE A 246 -19.59 0.31 -2.63
C PHE A 246 -18.26 1.02 -2.69
N ILE A 247 -18.03 2.03 -1.85
CA ILE A 247 -16.76 2.76 -1.81
C ILE A 247 -16.21 2.88 -0.39
N ILE A 248 -14.88 2.82 -0.27
CA ILE A 248 -14.16 3.09 0.98
C ILE A 248 -12.81 3.73 0.65
N ARG A 249 -12.40 4.73 1.44
CA ARG A 249 -11.09 5.39 1.27
C ARG A 249 -9.99 4.49 1.82
N VAL A 250 -8.98 4.13 1.03
CA VAL A 250 -7.90 3.20 1.44
C VAL A 250 -6.58 3.92 1.74
N ASP A 251 -6.42 5.15 1.25
CA ASP A 251 -5.35 6.10 1.60
C ASP A 251 -5.87 7.54 1.44
N PRO A 252 -5.15 8.59 1.88
CA PRO A 252 -5.58 9.97 1.71
C PRO A 252 -6.08 10.30 0.30
N HIS A 253 -5.44 9.86 -0.78
CA HIS A 253 -5.92 10.15 -2.13
C HIS A 253 -6.52 8.96 -2.86
N ILE A 254 -6.70 7.79 -2.23
CA ILE A 254 -7.05 6.56 -2.97
C ILE A 254 -8.30 5.92 -2.38
N TRP A 255 -9.21 5.52 -3.27
CA TRP A 255 -10.49 4.91 -2.96
C TRP A 255 -10.63 3.54 -3.61
N LEU A 256 -11.12 2.57 -2.86
CA LEU A 256 -11.52 1.28 -3.38
C LEU A 256 -13.01 1.33 -3.72
N VAL A 257 -13.37 0.93 -4.93
CA VAL A 257 -14.72 0.97 -5.48
C VAL A 257 -15.11 -0.41 -6.00
N SER A 258 -16.28 -0.92 -5.64
CA SER A 258 -16.88 -2.13 -6.22
C SER A 258 -18.26 -1.82 -6.79
N ILE A 259 -18.52 -2.31 -8.01
CA ILE A 259 -19.75 -2.06 -8.77
C ILE A 259 -20.46 -3.38 -9.05
N PHE A 260 -21.79 -3.39 -8.95
CA PHE A 260 -22.62 -4.56 -9.20
C PHE A 260 -23.81 -4.19 -10.09
N ASP A 261 -24.09 -4.99 -11.12
CA ASP A 261 -25.29 -4.86 -11.98
C ASP A 261 -26.54 -5.47 -11.32
N SER A 262 -26.68 -5.26 -10.02
CA SER A 262 -27.86 -5.64 -9.24
C SER A 262 -27.92 -4.85 -7.95
N LYS A 263 -29.09 -4.82 -7.30
CA LYS A 263 -29.21 -4.32 -5.94
C LYS A 263 -28.57 -5.30 -4.96
N LYS A 264 -27.43 -4.92 -4.37
CA LYS A 264 -26.81 -5.67 -3.26
C LYS A 264 -27.25 -5.08 -1.92
N SER A 265 -27.28 -5.89 -0.87
CA SER A 265 -27.62 -5.39 0.47
C SER A 265 -26.45 -4.56 1.03
N GLU A 266 -26.75 -3.42 1.64
CA GLU A 266 -25.75 -2.66 2.42
C GLU A 266 -25.19 -3.48 3.59
N LYS A 267 -25.94 -4.49 4.05
CA LYS A 267 -25.57 -5.40 5.14
C LYS A 267 -24.92 -6.70 4.63
N ASP A 268 -24.59 -6.78 3.35
CA ASP A 268 -23.92 -7.96 2.78
C ASP A 268 -22.57 -8.16 3.46
N SER A 269 -22.44 -9.23 4.27
CA SER A 269 -21.25 -9.48 5.06
C SER A 269 -20.02 -9.77 4.20
N THR A 270 -20.18 -10.42 3.04
CA THR A 270 -19.05 -10.73 2.16
C THR A 270 -18.45 -9.47 1.57
N ILE A 271 -19.30 -8.54 1.10
CA ILE A 271 -18.85 -7.25 0.55
C ILE A 271 -18.26 -6.38 1.67
N ASN A 272 -18.95 -6.26 2.81
CA ASN A 272 -18.50 -5.44 3.93
C ASN A 272 -17.14 -5.89 4.48
N SER A 273 -16.99 -7.19 4.73
CA SER A 273 -15.73 -7.76 5.24
C SER A 273 -14.59 -7.53 4.26
N PHE A 274 -14.79 -7.85 2.97
CA PHE A 274 -13.75 -7.64 1.96
C PHE A 274 -13.31 -6.17 1.87
N MET A 275 -14.26 -5.24 1.72
CA MET A 275 -13.94 -3.82 1.54
C MET A 275 -13.23 -3.25 2.77
N THR A 276 -13.68 -3.61 3.98
CA THR A 276 -13.08 -3.14 5.23
C THR A 276 -11.71 -3.76 5.48
N ASP A 277 -11.56 -5.07 5.25
CA ASP A 277 -10.30 -5.78 5.46
C ASP A 277 -9.22 -5.33 4.46
N MET A 278 -9.60 -5.14 3.19
CA MET A 278 -8.72 -4.57 2.16
C MET A 278 -8.28 -3.17 2.56
N ALA A 279 -9.20 -2.31 3.00
CA ALA A 279 -8.87 -0.96 3.45
C ALA A 279 -7.91 -0.97 4.65
N LEU A 280 -8.12 -1.84 5.64
CA LEU A 280 -7.23 -1.95 6.81
C LEU A 280 -5.81 -2.40 6.43
N GLN A 281 -5.70 -3.33 5.49
CA GLN A 281 -4.40 -3.81 5.01
C GLN A 281 -3.67 -2.74 4.20
N LEU A 282 -4.36 -2.06 3.28
CA LEU A 282 -3.79 -0.98 2.47
C LEU A 282 -3.38 0.23 3.33
N ARG A 283 -4.13 0.57 4.38
CA ARG A 283 -3.75 1.59 5.38
C ARG A 283 -2.59 1.14 6.29
N CYS A 284 -2.01 -0.04 6.08
CA CYS A 284 -0.96 -0.64 6.90
C CYS A 284 -1.33 -0.80 8.40
N HIS A 285 -2.63 -0.75 8.72
CA HIS A 285 -3.08 -0.78 10.12
C HIS A 285 -2.72 -2.10 10.80
N THR A 286 -2.85 -3.23 10.09
CA THR A 286 -2.56 -4.57 10.65
C THR A 286 -1.08 -4.73 11.00
N VAL A 287 -0.16 -4.26 10.14
CA VAL A 287 1.27 -4.35 10.41
C VAL A 287 1.69 -3.39 11.53
N LEU A 288 1.18 -2.16 11.54
CA LEU A 288 1.42 -1.21 12.64
C LEU A 288 0.87 -1.74 13.98
N ALA A 289 -0.33 -2.32 13.99
CA ALA A 289 -0.91 -2.89 15.20
C ALA A 289 -0.08 -4.06 15.76
N SER A 290 0.60 -4.82 14.90
CA SER A 290 1.48 -5.91 15.35
C SER A 290 2.70 -5.39 16.14
N LEU A 291 3.09 -4.12 15.98
CA LEU A 291 4.17 -3.53 16.77
C LEU A 291 3.84 -3.47 18.26
N LYS A 292 2.56 -3.31 18.62
CA LYS A 292 2.09 -3.27 20.02
C LYS A 292 2.29 -4.58 20.77
N SER A 293 2.43 -5.70 20.07
CA SER A 293 2.71 -6.98 20.70
C SER A 293 4.12 -7.03 21.30
N PHE A 294 5.07 -6.27 20.75
CA PHE A 294 6.44 -6.20 21.26
C PHE A 294 6.57 -5.31 22.49
N SER A 295 5.74 -4.28 22.67
CA SER A 295 5.84 -3.41 23.86
C SER A 295 5.39 -4.09 25.16
N LYS A 296 4.83 -5.30 25.08
CA LYS A 296 4.36 -6.12 26.21
C LYS A 296 5.29 -7.30 26.51
N SER A 297 6.35 -7.47 25.72
CA SER A 297 7.38 -8.52 25.88
C SER A 297 8.65 -7.90 26.46
#